data_AF-A0A497N072-F1
#
_entry.id   AF-A0A497N072-F1
#
_cell.length_a   1.000
_cell.length_b   1.000
_cell.length_c   1.000
_cell.angle_alpha   90.00
_cell.angle_beta   90.00
_cell.angle_gamma   90.00
#
_symmetry.space_group_name_H-M   'P 1'
#
loop_
_entity.id
_entity.type
_entity.pdbx_description
1 polymer ?
#
loop_
_entity_poly.entity_id
_entity_poly.type
_entity_poly.pdbx_seq_one_letter_code
_entity_poly.pdbx_strand_id
1 'polypeptide(L)' 'SIYEIRPIICRFYPFQLENLGGDRYRFSYTEECPGIGEGPELGREFFEGLFEEFLKVMATI' A
#
# COMPACT_ATOMS: atom_id res chain seq x y z
N SER A 1 8.89 -6.50 -15.58
CA SER A 1 8.96 -5.01 -15.61
C SER A 1 9.80 -4.54 -14.43
N ILE A 2 10.46 -3.36 -14.45
CA ILE A 2 11.24 -2.90 -13.28
C ILE A 2 10.39 -2.70 -12.01
N TYR A 3 9.07 -2.55 -12.18
CA TYR A 3 8.13 -2.33 -11.07
C TYR A 3 8.06 -3.50 -10.09
N GLU A 4 8.15 -4.75 -10.57
CA GLU A 4 8.08 -5.96 -9.73
C GLU A 4 9.31 -6.11 -8.83
N ILE A 5 10.44 -5.50 -9.22
CA ILE A 5 11.70 -5.54 -8.49
C ILE A 5 11.76 -4.42 -7.43
N ARG A 6 10.88 -3.42 -7.52
CA ARG A 6 10.89 -2.29 -6.58
C ARG A 6 10.54 -2.77 -5.16
N PRO A 7 11.15 -2.15 -4.13
CA PRO A 7 10.73 -2.33 -2.75
C PRO A 7 9.23 -2.14 -2.61
N ILE A 8 8.59 -2.92 -1.74
CA ILE A 8 7.12 -2.91 -1.58
C ILE A 8 6.57 -1.51 -1.25
N ILE A 9 7.31 -0.74 -0.45
CA ILE A 9 6.98 0.66 -0.14
C ILE A 9 6.86 1.53 -1.41
N CYS A 10 7.67 1.29 -2.44
CA CYS A 10 7.64 2.05 -3.68
C CYS A 10 6.54 1.58 -4.63
N ARG A 11 6.05 0.34 -4.46
CA ARG A 11 4.90 -0.17 -5.20
C ARG A 11 3.59 0.38 -4.65
N PHE A 12 3.57 0.72 -3.36
CA PHE A 12 2.38 1.23 -2.69
C PHE A 12 2.28 2.75 -2.68
N TYR A 13 3.35 3.48 -3.05
CA TYR A 13 3.32 4.94 -3.13
C TYR A 13 2.13 5.42 -3.98
N PRO A 14 1.29 6.35 -3.48
CA PRO A 14 1.51 7.23 -2.33
C PRO A 14 1.00 6.71 -0.97
N PHE A 15 0.55 5.47 -0.89
CA PHE A 15 0.01 4.87 0.33
C PHE A 15 1.08 4.33 1.27
N GLN A 16 0.78 4.40 2.56
CA GLN A 16 1.58 3.86 3.66
C GLN A 16 0.73 2.87 4.45
N LEU A 17 1.34 1.77 4.91
CA LEU A 17 0.69 0.76 5.73
C LEU A 17 1.30 0.78 7.14
N GLU A 18 0.51 1.17 8.12
CA GLU A 18 0.88 1.25 9.53
C GLU A 18 0.40 0.00 10.28
N ASN A 19 1.30 -0.65 11.01
CA ASN A 19 0.92 -1.72 11.94
C ASN A 19 0.52 -1.11 13.29
N LEU A 20 -0.76 -1.24 13.67
CA LEU A 20 -1.33 -0.71 14.90
C LEU A 20 -1.30 -1.72 16.06
N GLY A 21 -0.68 -2.89 15.86
CA GLY A 21 -0.61 -4.00 16.80
C GLY A 21 -1.91 -4.83 16.86
N GLY A 22 -1.75 -6.10 17.26
CA GLY A 22 -2.85 -7.05 17.39
C GLY A 22 -3.56 -7.33 16.06
N ASP A 23 -2.79 -7.58 15.00
CA ASP A 23 -3.26 -7.83 13.63
C ASP A 23 -4.10 -6.70 13.00
N ARG A 24 -4.00 -5.49 13.55
CA ARG A 24 -4.66 -4.31 12.99
C ARG A 24 -3.67 -3.50 12.18
N TYR A 25 -4.09 -3.15 10.97
CA TYR A 25 -3.33 -2.33 10.06
C TYR A 25 -4.17 -1.16 9.58
N ARG A 26 -3.51 -0.04 9.27
CA ARG A 26 -4.14 1.16 8.71
C ARG A 26 -3.41 1.58 7.45
N PHE A 27 -4.17 1.86 6.40
CA PHE A 27 -3.66 2.60 5.27
C PHE A 27 -3.79 4.11 5.51
N SER A 28 -2.72 4.84 5.24
CA SER A 28 -2.65 6.30 5.12
C SER A 28 -2.02 6.65 3.76
N TYR A 29 -1.92 7.94 3.43
CA TYR A 29 -1.25 8.41 2.20
C TYR A 29 -0.36 9.60 2.53
N THR A 30 0.65 9.85 1.70
CA THR A 30 1.53 11.01 1.86
C THR A 30 0.89 12.26 1.25
N GLU A 31 1.04 13.40 1.94
CA GLU A 31 0.60 14.70 1.42
C GLU A 31 1.52 15.23 0.30
N GLU A 32 2.69 14.62 0.13
CA GLU A 32 3.66 15.01 -0.89
C GLU A 32 3.22 14.65 -2.32
N CYS A 33 2.27 13.72 -2.47
CA CYS A 33 1.81 13.30 -3.79
C CYS A 33 0.77 14.29 -4.34
N PRO A 34 1.10 15.07 -5.40
CA PRO A 34 0.16 16.05 -5.94
C PRO A 34 -1.06 15.43 -6.63
N GLY A 35 -1.08 14.11 -6.83
CA GLY A 35 -2.20 13.39 -7.43
C GLY A 35 -3.30 12.99 -6.43
N ILE A 36 -3.11 13.22 -5.13
CA ILE A 36 -4.13 12.94 -4.13
C ILE A 36 -5.34 13.85 -4.37
N GLY A 37 -6.52 13.26 -4.50
CA GLY A 37 -7.77 13.97 -4.78
C GLY A 37 -8.07 14.19 -6.26
N GLU A 38 -7.13 13.90 -7.16
CA GLU A 38 -7.25 14.14 -8.61
C GLU A 38 -7.64 12.88 -9.42
N GLY A 39 -8.13 11.83 -8.74
CA GLY A 39 -8.41 10.52 -9.33
C GLY A 39 -9.75 9.91 -8.92
N PRO A 40 -10.12 8.76 -9.50
CA PRO A 40 -11.29 8.03 -9.08
C PRO A 40 -11.16 7.59 -7.62
N GLU A 41 -12.30 7.52 -6.92
CA GLU A 41 -12.33 6.97 -5.57
C GLU A 41 -11.89 5.51 -5.58
N LEU A 42 -10.94 5.18 -4.71
CA LEU A 42 -10.44 3.82 -4.56
C LEU A 42 -11.25 3.10 -3.49
N GLY A 43 -11.84 1.98 -3.88
CA GLY A 43 -12.63 1.14 -2.99
C GLY A 43 -11.78 0.22 -2.12
N ARG A 44 -12.44 -0.43 -1.17
CA ARG A 44 -11.88 -1.44 -0.27
C ARG A 44 -11.04 -2.51 -0.99
N GLU A 45 -11.54 -3.05 -2.09
CA GLU A 45 -10.88 -4.15 -2.84
C GLU A 45 -9.48 -3.77 -3.30
N PHE A 46 -9.26 -2.51 -3.66
CA PHE A 46 -7.93 -2.01 -4.04
C PHE A 46 -6.94 -2.14 -2.86
N PHE A 47 -7.34 -1.67 -1.68
CA PHE A 47 -6.51 -1.72 -0.48
C PHE A 47 -6.32 -3.15 0.04
N GLU A 48 -7.32 -4.01 -0.11
CA GLU A 48 -7.20 -5.44 0.21
C GLU A 48 -6.16 -6.11 -0.70
N GLY A 49 -6.14 -5.80 -1.99
CA GLY A 49 -5.10 -6.28 -2.91
C GLY A 49 -3.68 -5.86 -2.50
N LEU A 50 -3.50 -4.59 -2.11
CA LEU A 50 -2.21 -4.11 -1.58
C LEU A 50 -1.82 -4.85 -0.29
N PHE A 51 -2.78 -5.10 0.59
CA PHE A 51 -2.53 -5.83 1.84
C PHE A 51 -2.15 -7.29 1.59
N GLU A 52 -2.76 -7.97 0.63
CA GLU A 52 -2.34 -9.31 0.23
C GLU A 52 -0.92 -9.36 -0.33
N GLU A 53 -0.53 -8.37 -1.15
CA GLU A 53 0.85 -8.27 -1.63
C GLU A 53 1.85 -8.10 -0.48
N PHE A 54 1.48 -7.31 0.53
CA PHE A 54 2.27 -7.15 1.74
C PHE A 54 2.43 -8.47 2.50
N LEU A 55 1.34 -9.19 2.73
CA LEU A 55 1.39 -10.48 3.43
C LEU A 55 2.23 -11.51 2.66
N LYS A 56 2.14 -11.55 1.33
CA LYS A 56 2.97 -12.43 0.50
C LYS A 56 4.46 -12.14 0.69
N VAL A 57 4.85 -10.86 0.68
CA VAL A 57 6.24 -10.47 0.91
C VAL A 57 6.69 -10.82 2.33
N MET A 58 5.89 -10.52 3.35
CA MET A 58 6.23 -10.86 4.74
C MET A 58 6.34 -12.36 4.99
N ALA A 59 5.51 -13.19 4.36
CA ALA A 59 5.56 -14.64 4.50
C ALA A 59 6.81 -15.28 3.85
N THR A 60 7.56 -14.51 3.05
CA THR A 60 8.78 -14.98 2.38
C THR A 60 10.05 -14.59 3.15
N ILE A 61 9.93 -13.86 4.26
CA ILE A 61 11.03 -13.36 5.10
C ILE A 61 11.05 -14.12 6.43
#